data_AF-A0A3D6AER9-F1
#
_entry.id   AF-A0A3D6AER9-F1
#
_cell.length_a   1.000
_cell.length_b   1.000
_cell.length_c   1.000
_cell.angle_alpha   90.00
_cell.angle_beta   90.00
_cell.angle_gamma   90.00
#
_symmetry.space_group_name_H-M   'P 1'
#
loop_
_entity.id
_entity.type
_entity.pdbx_description
1 polymer ?
#
loop_
_entity_poly.entity_id
_entity_poly.type
_entity_poly.pdbx_seq_one_letter_code
_entity_poly.pdbx_strand_id
1 'polypeptide(L)'
;MSQRLSVDWFRVLADLKSAGVSMYAVSELIDVPKGTLMGWKNSGAEPRYSVGERLVELWCSSLNRPRTELPKEVAPISSAKI
;
A
#
# COMPACT_ATOMS: atom_id res chain seq x y z
N MET A 1 -5.29 21.88 -13.48
CA MET A 1 -4.41 20.94 -12.75
C MET A 1 -4.94 19.55 -12.97
N SER A 2 -4.19 18.71 -13.69
CA SER A 2 -4.59 17.32 -13.90
C SER A 2 -4.05 16.50 -12.72
N GLN A 3 -4.92 15.77 -12.02
CA GLN A 3 -4.59 14.90 -10.88
C GLN A 3 -4.81 13.44 -11.29
N ARG A 4 -4.08 12.51 -10.69
CA ARG A 4 -4.30 11.06 -10.85
C ARG A 4 -4.81 10.49 -9.53
N LEU A 5 -5.71 9.52 -9.61
CA LEU A 5 -6.07 8.67 -8.47
C LEU A 5 -5.04 7.53 -8.41
N SER A 6 -4.25 7.51 -7.36
CA SER A 6 -3.36 6.38 -7.02
C SER A 6 -3.88 5.68 -5.75
N VAL A 7 -3.39 4.48 -5.49
CA VAL A 7 -3.67 3.77 -4.24
C VAL A 7 -2.89 4.45 -3.11
N ASP A 8 -3.58 4.76 -2.01
CA ASP A 8 -2.94 5.24 -0.79
C ASP A 8 -2.35 4.03 -0.02
N TRP A 9 -1.10 3.71 -0.32
CA TRP A 9 -0.39 2.58 0.29
C TRP A 9 -0.16 2.75 1.79
N PHE A 10 -0.04 3.99 2.27
CA PHE A 10 0.05 4.26 3.70
C PHE A 10 -1.23 3.82 4.41
N ARG A 11 -2.38 4.18 3.85
CA ARG A 11 -3.68 3.83 4.41
C ARG A 11 -3.97 2.34 4.32
N VAL A 12 -3.58 1.68 3.22
CA VAL A 12 -3.63 0.21 3.11
C VAL A 12 -2.87 -0.47 4.26
N LEU A 13 -1.64 -0.03 4.56
CA LEU A 13 -0.85 -0.58 5.68
C LEU A 13 -1.46 -0.23 7.04
N ALA A 14 -2.04 0.95 7.20
CA ALA A 14 -2.72 1.36 8.42
C ALA A 14 -4.00 0.55 8.69
N ASP A 15 -4.76 0.25 7.64
CA ASP A 15 -5.94 -0.60 7.70
C ASP A 15 -5.58 -2.02 8.11
N LEU A 16 -4.54 -2.61 7.50
CA LEU A 16 -4.02 -3.92 7.89
C LEU A 16 -3.61 -3.97 9.35
N LYS A 17 -2.89 -2.94 9.83
CA LYS A 17 -2.54 -2.81 11.25
C LYS A 17 -3.78 -2.77 12.14
N SER A 18 -4.82 -2.05 11.71
CA SER A 18 -6.07 -1.89 12.46
C SER A 18 -6.91 -3.16 12.47
N ALA A 19 -6.79 -3.99 11.42
CA ALA A 19 -7.34 -5.35 11.34
C ALA A 19 -6.54 -6.38 12.16
N GLY A 20 -5.48 -5.98 12.86
CA GLY A 20 -4.65 -6.85 13.69
C GLY A 20 -3.47 -7.49 12.96
N VAL A 21 -3.26 -7.19 11.68
CA VAL A 21 -2.11 -7.70 10.90
C VAL A 21 -0.87 -6.85 11.23
N SER A 22 0.06 -7.44 11.99
CA SER A 22 1.29 -6.74 12.35
C SER A 22 2.16 -6.46 11.11
N MET A 23 2.96 -5.40 11.14
CA MET A 23 3.89 -5.08 10.04
C MET A 23 4.94 -6.18 9.80
N TYR A 24 5.24 -6.98 10.82
CA TYR A 24 6.07 -8.17 10.66
C TYR A 24 5.32 -9.23 9.83
N ALA A 25 4.06 -9.53 10.16
CA ALA A 25 3.25 -10.46 9.40
C ALA A 25 3.06 -9.99 7.94
N VAL A 26 2.85 -8.69 7.70
CA VAL A 26 2.79 -8.13 6.34
C VAL A 26 4.10 -8.39 5.59
N SER A 27 5.25 -8.13 6.22
CA SER A 27 6.59 -8.35 5.66
C SER A 27 6.78 -9.79 5.17
N GLU A 28 6.40 -10.77 6.00
CA GLU A 28 6.50 -12.19 5.69
C GLU A 28 5.51 -12.61 4.59
N LEU A 29 4.26 -12.14 4.67
CA LEU A 29 3.20 -12.56 3.75
C LEU A 29 3.39 -12.03 2.32
N ILE A 30 4.00 -10.86 2.15
CA ILE A 30 4.26 -10.29 0.82
C ILE A 30 5.72 -10.44 0.39
N ASP A 31 6.56 -11.10 1.19
CA ASP A 31 7.99 -11.32 0.96
C ASP A 31 8.74 -10.02 0.63
N VAL A 32 8.64 -9.06 1.54
CA VAL A 32 9.28 -7.74 1.42
C VAL A 32 9.87 -7.34 2.76
N PRO A 33 11.12 -6.82 2.81
CA PRO A 33 11.72 -6.35 4.06
C PRO A 33 10.93 -5.21 4.71
N LYS A 34 10.84 -5.23 6.04
CA LYS A 34 10.20 -4.16 6.83
C LYS A 34 10.72 -2.75 6.51
N GLY A 35 12.01 -2.60 6.18
CA GLY A 35 12.59 -1.32 5.77
C GLY A 35 11.92 -0.74 4.50
N THR A 36 11.55 -1.61 3.57
CA THR A 36 10.83 -1.25 2.34
C THR A 36 9.40 -0.82 2.65
N LEU A 37 8.69 -1.53 3.54
CA LEU A 37 7.36 -1.11 4.02
C LEU A 37 7.39 0.29 4.65
N MET A 38 8.42 0.55 5.47
CA MET A 38 8.62 1.87 6.09
C MET A 38 8.94 2.96 5.06
N GLY A 39 9.62 2.61 3.97
CA GLY A 39 9.87 3.52 2.84
C GLY A 39 8.58 3.97 2.16
N TRP A 40 7.63 3.05 1.91
CA TRP A 40 6.31 3.42 1.36
C TRP A 40 5.54 4.33 2.32
N LYS A 41 5.59 4.00 3.62
CA LYS A 41 4.92 4.77 4.66
C LYS A 41 5.44 6.20 4.81
N ASN A 42 6.76 6.40 4.72
CA ASN A 42 7.41 7.66 5.08
C ASN A 42 7.78 8.53 3.87
N SER A 43 7.97 7.94 2.69
CA SER A 43 8.51 8.66 1.51
C SER A 43 7.51 8.79 0.36
N GLY A 44 6.29 8.26 0.52
CA GLY A 44 5.29 8.19 -0.55
C GLY A 44 5.74 7.31 -1.72
N ALA A 45 6.66 6.38 -1.48
CA ALA A 45 7.13 5.46 -2.51
C ALA A 45 6.07 4.39 -2.78
N GLU A 46 5.87 4.04 -4.04
CA GLU A 46 4.92 3.01 -4.45
C GLU A 46 5.62 1.64 -4.57
N PRO A 47 4.96 0.54 -4.17
CA PRO A 47 5.44 -0.80 -4.45
C PRO A 47 5.48 -1.06 -5.96
N ARG A 48 6.41 -1.92 -6.40
CA ARG A 48 6.38 -2.47 -7.76
C ARG A 48 5.10 -3.29 -7.97
N TYR A 49 4.65 -3.41 -9.22
CA TYR A 49 3.39 -4.08 -9.57
C TYR A 49 3.15 -5.41 -8.81
N SER A 50 4.08 -6.36 -8.88
CA SER A 50 3.94 -7.67 -8.23
C SER A 50 3.87 -7.62 -6.70
N VAL A 51 4.49 -6.62 -6.09
CA VAL A 51 4.44 -6.39 -4.64
C VAL A 51 3.14 -5.69 -4.26
N GLY A 52 2.72 -4.71 -5.06
CA GLY A 52 1.45 -4.02 -4.88
C GLY A 52 0.26 -4.98 -4.99
N GLU A 53 0.27 -5.90 -5.96
CA GLU A 53 -0.77 -6.93 -6.10
C GLU A 53 -0.88 -7.80 -4.83
N ARG A 54 0.24 -8.34 -4.33
CA ARG A 54 0.25 -9.14 -3.10
C ARG A 54 -0.28 -8.38 -1.88
N LEU A 55 0.08 -7.09 -1.77
CA LEU A 55 -0.39 -6.25 -0.68
C LEU A 55 -1.90 -5.96 -0.80
N VAL A 56 -2.41 -5.76 -2.02
CA VAL A 56 -3.85 -5.59 -2.28
C VAL A 56 -4.62 -6.87 -1.95
N GLU A 57 -4.14 -8.03 -2.37
CA GLU A 57 -4.75 -9.33 -2.05
C GLU A 57 -4.80 -9.56 -0.54
N LEU A 58 -3.71 -9.23 0.16
CA LEU A 58 -3.65 -9.30 1.62
C LEU A 58 -4.67 -8.35 2.28
N TRP A 59 -4.82 -7.13 1.78
CA TRP A 59 -5.81 -6.18 2.30
C TRP A 59 -7.24 -6.66 2.06
N CYS A 60 -7.55 -7.14 0.84
CA CYS A 60 -8.88 -7.61 0.49
C CYS A 60 -9.29 -8.81 1.35
N SER A 61 -8.37 -9.77 1.55
CA SER A 61 -8.60 -10.94 2.39
C SER A 61 -8.69 -10.62 3.87
N SER A 62 -7.83 -9.73 4.39
CA SER A 62 -7.81 -9.37 5.81
C SER A 62 -9.02 -8.54 6.24
N LEU A 63 -9.52 -7.65 5.37
CA LEU A 63 -10.67 -6.78 5.67
C LEU A 63 -11.99 -7.31 5.12
N ASN A 64 -11.97 -8.41 4.36
CA ASN A 64 -13.12 -8.94 3.61
C ASN A 64 -13.80 -7.86 2.76
N ARG A 65 -12.99 -7.07 2.05
CA ARG A 65 -13.43 -5.95 1.21
C ARG A 65 -12.97 -6.11 -0.23
N PRO A 66 -13.75 -5.64 -1.20
CA PRO A 66 -13.36 -5.69 -2.60
C PRO A 66 -12.26 -4.66 -2.91
N ARG A 67 -11.47 -4.94 -3.94
CA ARG A 67 -10.40 -4.06 -4.44
C ARG A 67 -10.89 -2.65 -4.82
N THR A 68 -12.16 -2.50 -5.17
CA THR A 68 -12.77 -1.20 -5.51
C THR A 68 -12.80 -0.23 -4.33
N GLU A 69 -12.76 -0.74 -3.10
CA GLU A 69 -12.73 0.02 -1.84
C GLU A 69 -11.32 0.32 -1.35
N LEU A 70 -10.27 -0.01 -2.12
CA LEU A 70 -8.91 0.37 -1.76
C LEU A 70 -8.85 1.87 -1.48
N PRO A 71 -8.16 2.28 -0.42
CA PRO A 71 -7.83 3.68 -0.17
C PRO A 71 -7.18 4.31 -1.40
N LYS A 72 -7.68 5.50 -1.79
CA LYS A 72 -7.16 6.26 -2.92
C LYS A 72 -6.72 7.63 -2.45
N GLU A 73 -5.58 8.08 -2.96
CA GLU A 73 -5.12 9.44 -2.79
C GLU A 73 -5.12 10.18 -4.13
N VAL A 74 -5.19 11.50 -4.00
CA VAL A 74 -5.09 12.41 -5.14
C VAL A 74 -3.62 12.75 -5.30
N ALA A 75 -2.94 12.07 -6.21
CA ALA A 75 -1.55 12.34 -6.52
C ALA A 75 -1.43 13.44 -7.61
N PRO A 76 -0.56 14.44 -7.44
CA PRO A 76 -0.22 15.36 -8.51
C PRO A 76 0.45 14.59 -9.66
N ILE A 77 0.18 14.98 -10.91
CA ILE A 77 0.72 14.27 -12.11
C ILE A 77 2.25 14.35 -12.25
N SER A 78 2.96 15.00 -11.33
CA SER A 78 4.42 15.11 -11.35
C SER A 78 5.04 14.73 -10.01
N SER A 79 5.70 13.58 -9.98
CA SER A 79 6.98 13.41 -9.29
C SER A 79 7.67 12.16 -9.84
N ALA A 80 8.23 12.28 -11.03
CA ALA A 80 9.42 11.51 -11.36
C ALA A 80 10.50 11.94 -10.35
N LYS A 81 10.72 11.13 -9.30
CA LYS A 81 11.95 11.23 -8.51
C LYS A 81 13.05 10.58 -9.35
N ILE A 82 13.84 11.44 -9.98
CA ILE A 82 15.14 11.12 -10.58
C ILE A 82 16.11 10.74 -9.45
#